data_AF-A0A183FKS9-F1
#
_entry.id   AF-A0A183FKS9-F1
#
_cell.length_a   1.000
_cell.length_b   1.000
_cell.length_c   1.000
_cell.angle_alpha   90.00
_cell.angle_beta   90.00
_cell.angle_gamma   90.00
#
_symmetry.space_group_name_H-M   'P 1'
#
loop_
_entity.id
_entity.type
_entity.pdbx_description
1 polymer ?
#
loop_
_entity_poly.entity_id
_entity_poly.type
_entity_poly.pdbx_seq_one_letter_code
_entity_poly.pdbx_strand_id
1 'polypeptide(L)'
;MEVFESKLEELIDLRDGYFERFPNGTETERVKTVREKALLLLEDVPLSGFPRSAVRYLQCGRILNACVAYDPRCEELLSKAVKLDPDALSWLELGICLSKKPDIQFAIECVECSLELERTSRALYTLSVLLRAKMMKTVDPAERSALQKHSTQLAVEAVEQDPLSGSAHSCLGNSLFLEFFSTGQSNTDLLKQACDEYRLGLQCGKEYRNADLHLNAGAAFRYEENYVEALNHLRLAVKYDPSDVIGSHGRLASLAQFLKNLVSGIHSAGGLRAKRIAEYKTSLPTVPATVNPFTDLHLVTCFKDLKKGANNRVAVVGKVVSTVPHEDVIPIASIIMDAEGECVAVCVYNCAPSLSFFIGDTVVVADPHVTEVEDLDLPEIPNASFRSLRVPNPSKISRNGNLPKATQLAPSHLKISAL
;
A
#
# COMPACT_ATOMS: atom_id res chain seq x y z
N MET A 1 -16.40 2.45 35.62
CA MET A 1 -15.37 2.32 34.57
C MET A 1 -15.99 1.77 33.30
N GLU A 2 -16.66 0.61 33.37
CA GLU A 2 -17.35 -0.03 32.22
C GLU A 2 -18.33 0.88 31.45
N VAL A 3 -19.19 1.64 32.15
CA VAL A 3 -20.14 2.57 31.49
C VAL A 3 -19.43 3.66 30.68
N PHE A 4 -18.29 4.16 31.16
CA PHE A 4 -17.51 5.17 30.44
C PHE A 4 -16.85 4.57 29.21
N GLU A 5 -16.20 3.41 29.35
CA GLU A 5 -15.53 2.74 28.23
C GLU A 5 -16.54 2.40 27.12
N SER A 6 -17.72 1.90 27.47
CA SER A 6 -18.79 1.63 26.51
C SER A 6 -19.24 2.90 25.76
N LYS A 7 -19.47 4.02 26.46
CA LYS A 7 -19.83 5.29 25.81
C LYS A 7 -18.71 5.84 24.91
N LEU A 8 -17.45 5.67 25.31
CA LEU A 8 -16.30 6.07 24.51
C LEU A 8 -16.17 5.20 23.25
N GLU A 9 -16.38 3.88 23.38
CA GLU A 9 -16.41 2.97 22.24
C GLU A 9 -17.52 3.35 21.25
N GLU A 10 -18.71 3.73 21.73
CA GLU A 10 -19.77 4.22 20.84
C GLU A 10 -19.44 5.55 20.13
N LEU A 11 -18.60 6.39 20.73
CA LEU A 11 -18.11 7.62 20.09
C LEU A 11 -17.09 7.30 19.00
N ILE A 12 -16.19 6.34 19.27
CA ILE A 12 -15.21 5.84 18.30
C ILE A 12 -15.92 5.12 17.14
N ASP A 13 -16.90 4.25 17.43
CA ASP A 13 -17.69 3.55 16.41
C ASP A 13 -18.50 4.53 15.54
N LEU A 14 -19.01 5.62 16.12
CA LEU A 14 -19.62 6.70 15.33
C LEU A 14 -18.63 7.37 14.38
N ARG A 15 -17.39 7.60 14.83
CA ARG A 15 -16.33 8.23 14.01
C ARG A 15 -15.89 7.33 12.85
N ASP A 16 -15.63 6.07 13.15
CA ASP A 16 -15.05 5.11 12.20
C ASP A 16 -16.12 4.49 11.28
N GLY A 17 -17.34 4.31 11.79
CA GLY A 17 -18.49 3.81 11.02
C GLY A 17 -19.37 4.90 10.41
N TYR A 18 -18.95 6.17 10.42
CA TYR A 18 -19.80 7.30 10.02
C TYR A 18 -20.38 7.12 8.62
N PHE A 19 -19.54 6.81 7.63
CA PHE A 19 -19.95 6.69 6.23
C PHE A 19 -20.75 5.43 5.92
N GLU A 20 -20.80 4.44 6.83
CA GLU A 20 -21.77 3.34 6.71
C GLU A 20 -23.19 3.79 7.06
N ARG A 21 -23.30 4.64 8.08
CA ARG A 21 -24.58 5.18 8.57
C ARG A 21 -25.07 6.34 7.72
N PHE A 22 -24.13 7.12 7.18
CA PHE A 22 -24.37 8.30 6.36
C PHE A 22 -23.55 8.23 5.05
N PRO A 23 -23.93 7.38 4.08
CA PRO A 23 -23.13 7.16 2.86
C PRO A 23 -22.91 8.40 2.00
N ASN A 24 -23.81 9.39 2.10
CA ASN A 24 -23.71 10.66 1.38
C ASN A 24 -23.19 11.81 2.27
N GLY A 25 -22.77 11.50 3.50
CA GLY A 25 -22.24 12.49 4.43
C GLY A 25 -20.87 13.00 3.99
N THR A 26 -20.54 14.21 4.39
CA THR A 26 -19.24 14.84 4.15
C THR A 26 -18.31 14.69 5.35
N GLU A 27 -17.01 14.84 5.14
CA GLU A 27 -16.04 14.87 6.24
C GLU A 27 -16.33 15.99 7.25
N THR A 28 -16.79 17.15 6.78
CA THR A 28 -17.21 18.27 7.64
C THR A 28 -18.37 17.87 8.56
N GLU A 29 -19.37 17.16 8.04
CA GLU A 29 -20.50 16.67 8.83
C GLU A 29 -20.09 15.57 9.79
N ARG A 30 -19.17 14.68 9.39
CA ARG A 30 -18.58 13.67 10.27
C ARG A 30 -17.89 14.32 11.46
N VAL A 31 -16.96 15.24 11.19
CA VAL A 31 -16.21 15.97 12.23
C VAL A 31 -17.16 16.71 13.17
N LYS A 32 -18.18 17.39 12.62
CA LYS A 32 -19.19 18.08 13.42
C LYS A 32 -19.97 17.10 14.32
N THR A 33 -20.49 16.02 13.76
CA THR A 33 -21.33 15.04 14.46
C THR A 33 -20.55 14.34 15.58
N VAL A 34 -19.32 13.92 15.30
CA VAL A 34 -18.42 13.30 16.30
C VAL A 34 -18.11 14.30 17.40
N ARG A 35 -17.81 15.56 17.05
CA ARG A 35 -17.51 16.61 18.03
C ARG A 35 -18.71 16.92 18.92
N GLU A 36 -19.92 17.01 18.36
CA GLU A 36 -21.15 17.22 19.13
C GLU A 36 -21.39 16.08 20.12
N LYS A 37 -21.26 14.81 19.70
CA LYS A 37 -21.37 13.66 20.61
C LYS A 37 -20.27 13.66 21.67
N ALA A 38 -19.04 14.04 21.33
CA ALA A 38 -17.93 14.16 22.27
C ALA A 38 -18.19 15.23 23.34
N LEU A 39 -18.73 16.40 22.95
CA LEU A 39 -19.08 17.48 23.89
C LEU A 39 -20.18 17.05 24.86
N LEU A 40 -21.20 16.32 24.39
CA LEU A 40 -22.23 15.76 25.28
C LEU A 40 -21.64 14.75 26.26
N LEU A 41 -20.75 13.87 25.79
CA LEU A 41 -20.09 12.89 26.65
C LEU A 41 -19.17 13.54 27.71
N LEU A 42 -18.63 14.74 27.45
CA LEU A 42 -17.88 15.48 28.46
C LEU A 42 -18.74 15.95 29.64
N GLU A 43 -20.03 16.20 29.43
CA GLU A 43 -20.96 16.60 30.49
C GLU A 43 -21.16 15.48 31.52
N ASP A 44 -21.04 14.22 31.10
CA ASP A 44 -21.08 13.04 31.97
C ASP A 44 -19.83 12.90 32.86
N VAL A 45 -18.77 13.66 32.57
CA VAL A 45 -17.49 13.63 33.32
C VAL A 45 -17.18 15.04 33.86
N PRO A 46 -17.97 15.56 34.82
CA PRO A 46 -17.83 16.94 35.27
C PRO A 46 -16.49 17.16 35.98
N LEU A 47 -15.75 18.19 35.61
CA LEU A 47 -14.54 18.59 36.34
C LEU A 47 -14.87 19.42 37.60
N SER A 48 -16.06 20.03 37.64
CA SER A 48 -16.55 20.78 38.79
C SER A 48 -16.76 19.85 39.98
N GLY A 49 -16.22 20.23 41.15
CA GLY A 49 -16.23 19.41 42.36
C GLY A 49 -15.12 18.35 42.45
N PHE A 50 -14.31 18.18 41.40
CA PHE A 50 -13.20 17.22 41.37
C PHE A 50 -11.88 17.89 40.92
N PRO A 51 -11.45 18.97 41.60
CA PRO A 51 -10.20 19.62 41.25
C PRO A 51 -9.04 18.62 41.41
N ARG A 52 -8.13 18.60 40.44
CA ARG A 52 -6.93 17.73 40.43
C ARG A 52 -7.21 16.22 40.41
N SER A 53 -8.27 15.78 39.73
CA SER A 53 -8.49 14.35 39.47
C SER A 53 -7.79 13.93 38.17
N ALA A 54 -6.68 13.19 38.28
CA ALA A 54 -5.96 12.64 37.13
C ALA A 54 -6.86 11.77 36.24
N VAL A 55 -7.64 10.88 36.87
CA VAL A 55 -8.61 10.00 36.19
C VAL A 55 -9.63 10.79 35.37
N ARG A 56 -10.22 11.87 35.90
CA ARG A 56 -11.19 12.66 35.14
C ARG A 56 -10.53 13.46 34.02
N TYR A 57 -9.33 13.98 34.24
CA TYR A 57 -8.58 14.63 33.17
C TYR A 57 -8.25 13.66 32.03
N LEU A 58 -7.85 12.43 32.36
CA LEU A 58 -7.62 11.38 31.37
C LEU A 58 -8.91 11.05 30.61
N GLN A 59 -10.04 10.86 31.31
CA GLN A 59 -11.34 10.58 30.68
C GLN A 59 -11.77 11.69 29.72
N CYS A 60 -11.72 12.96 30.15
CA CYS A 60 -12.03 14.10 29.29
C CYS A 60 -11.06 14.20 28.10
N GLY A 61 -9.77 13.96 28.34
CA GLY A 61 -8.75 13.88 27.31
C GLY A 61 -9.08 12.82 26.26
N ARG A 62 -9.38 11.58 26.66
CA ARG A 62 -9.74 10.46 25.77
C ARG A 62 -10.99 10.77 24.94
N ILE A 63 -12.02 11.39 25.52
CA ILE A 63 -13.22 11.83 24.79
C ILE A 63 -12.83 12.81 23.66
N LEU A 64 -12.04 13.83 23.98
CA LEU A 64 -11.58 14.80 22.99
C LEU A 64 -10.63 14.16 21.97
N ASN A 65 -9.80 13.20 22.39
CA ASN A 65 -8.86 12.51 21.52
C ASN A 65 -9.55 11.60 20.50
N ALA A 66 -10.79 11.18 20.76
CA ALA A 66 -11.62 10.49 19.78
C ALA A 66 -11.93 11.39 18.57
N CYS A 67 -11.92 12.72 18.70
CA CYS A 67 -12.08 13.63 17.57
C CYS A 67 -10.87 13.55 16.62
N VAL A 68 -11.12 13.71 15.32
CA VAL A 68 -10.08 13.59 14.26
C VAL A 68 -9.02 14.68 14.38
N ALA A 69 -9.45 15.94 14.53
CA ALA A 69 -8.57 17.09 14.61
C ALA A 69 -7.90 17.24 15.99
N TYR A 70 -6.72 17.87 16.01
CA TYR A 70 -6.06 18.30 17.25
C TYR A 70 -6.94 19.29 18.03
N ASP A 71 -7.03 19.12 19.35
CA ASP A 71 -7.70 20.05 20.26
C ASP A 71 -6.73 20.44 21.41
N PRO A 72 -6.39 21.72 21.58
CA PRO A 72 -5.47 22.15 22.64
C PRO A 72 -6.01 21.86 24.06
N ARG A 73 -7.33 21.75 24.23
CA ARG A 73 -7.93 21.36 25.51
C ARG A 73 -7.62 19.89 25.84
N CYS A 74 -7.54 19.04 24.81
CA CYS A 74 -7.14 17.63 24.96
C CYS A 74 -5.70 17.55 25.48
N GLU A 75 -4.77 18.27 24.84
CA GLU A 75 -3.36 18.34 25.27
C GLU A 75 -3.24 18.84 26.72
N GLU A 76 -3.98 19.91 27.07
CA GLU A 76 -3.97 20.47 28.43
C GLU A 76 -4.47 19.46 29.48
N LEU A 77 -5.59 18.77 29.20
CA LEU A 77 -6.19 17.79 30.11
C LEU A 77 -5.27 16.58 30.28
N LEU A 78 -4.78 16.00 29.18
CA LEU A 78 -3.88 14.84 29.23
C LEU A 78 -2.55 15.20 29.91
N SER A 79 -2.02 16.40 29.67
CA SER A 79 -0.84 16.90 30.38
C SER A 79 -1.08 17.02 31.89
N LYS A 80 -2.28 17.43 32.32
CA LYS A 80 -2.64 17.46 33.75
C LYS A 80 -2.80 16.06 34.33
N ALA A 81 -3.35 15.11 33.57
CA ALA A 81 -3.45 13.71 33.99
C ALA A 81 -2.06 13.13 34.29
N VAL A 82 -1.15 13.19 33.30
CA VAL A 82 0.23 12.72 33.42
C VAL A 82 0.99 13.40 34.58
N LYS A 83 0.81 14.71 34.77
CA LYS A 83 1.48 15.45 35.87
C LYS A 83 0.99 15.05 37.26
N LEU A 84 -0.25 14.58 37.39
CA LEU A 84 -0.84 14.25 38.68
C LEU A 84 -0.68 12.77 39.03
N ASP A 85 -0.81 11.91 38.03
CA ASP A 85 -0.69 10.47 38.15
C ASP A 85 -0.13 9.89 36.84
N PRO A 86 1.22 9.79 36.70
CA PRO A 86 1.83 9.31 35.48
C PRO A 86 1.65 7.79 35.35
N ASP A 87 0.69 7.39 34.53
CA ASP A 87 0.47 5.99 34.13
C ASP A 87 0.71 5.78 32.63
N ALA A 88 0.82 4.51 32.22
CA ALA A 88 1.11 4.14 30.84
C ALA A 88 0.05 4.67 29.85
N LEU A 89 -1.24 4.58 30.23
CA LEU A 89 -2.35 5.00 29.37
C LEU A 89 -2.38 6.52 29.17
N SER A 90 -2.12 7.32 30.20
CA SER A 90 -2.11 8.78 30.14
C SER A 90 -1.00 9.28 29.23
N TRP A 91 0.19 8.68 29.33
CA TRP A 91 1.30 8.94 28.43
C TRP A 91 0.98 8.58 26.97
N LEU A 92 0.38 7.41 26.75
CA LEU A 92 -0.04 6.97 25.42
C LEU A 92 -1.06 7.94 24.80
N GLU A 93 -2.11 8.30 25.54
CA GLU A 93 -3.14 9.21 25.05
C GLU A 93 -2.58 10.61 24.77
N LEU A 94 -1.67 11.12 25.61
CA LEU A 94 -0.97 12.38 25.35
C LEU A 94 -0.13 12.28 24.07
N GLY A 95 0.60 11.18 23.87
CA GLY A 95 1.35 10.90 22.65
C GLY A 95 0.47 10.91 21.39
N ILE A 96 -0.68 10.23 21.43
CA ILE A 96 -1.66 10.20 20.33
C ILE A 96 -2.28 11.59 20.09
N CYS A 97 -2.51 12.38 21.15
CA CYS A 97 -2.98 13.76 20.98
C CYS A 97 -1.93 14.62 20.27
N LEU A 98 -0.67 14.52 20.70
CA LEU A 98 0.45 15.28 20.15
C LEU A 98 0.81 14.85 18.72
N SER A 99 0.57 13.59 18.34
CA SER A 99 0.83 13.10 16.98
C SER A 99 -0.04 13.76 15.91
N LYS A 100 -1.13 14.43 16.31
CA LYS A 100 -1.99 15.23 15.42
C LYS A 100 -1.36 16.57 15.03
N LYS A 101 -0.22 16.94 15.63
CA LYS A 101 0.54 18.16 15.29
C LYS A 101 1.62 17.83 14.25
N PRO A 102 2.09 18.82 13.46
CA PRO A 102 3.15 18.59 12.47
C PRO A 102 4.49 18.12 13.07
N ASP A 103 4.81 18.57 14.29
CA ASP A 103 5.97 18.15 15.06
C ASP A 103 5.58 16.98 15.97
N ILE A 104 6.18 15.83 15.71
CA ILE A 104 5.87 14.55 16.37
C ILE A 104 6.93 14.16 17.41
N GLN A 105 7.96 14.98 17.65
CA GLN A 105 9.05 14.60 18.55
C GLN A 105 8.55 14.38 19.99
N PHE A 106 7.73 15.30 20.52
CA PHE A 106 7.09 15.12 21.82
C PHE A 106 6.07 13.97 21.86
N ALA A 107 5.45 13.64 20.73
CA ALA A 107 4.56 12.49 20.64
C ALA A 107 5.35 11.19 20.84
N ILE A 108 6.52 11.07 20.21
CA ILE A 108 7.45 9.94 20.35
C ILE A 108 7.85 9.78 21.82
N GLU A 109 8.34 10.85 22.44
CA GLU A 109 8.79 10.84 23.84
C GLU A 109 7.65 10.41 24.80
N CYS A 110 6.42 10.87 24.57
CA CYS A 110 5.28 10.45 25.39
C CYS A 110 4.99 8.95 25.24
N VAL A 111 5.04 8.40 24.03
CA VAL A 111 4.80 6.97 23.81
C VAL A 111 5.96 6.12 24.34
N GLU A 112 7.20 6.61 24.27
CA GLU A 112 8.36 5.97 24.92
C GLU A 112 8.16 5.90 26.45
N CYS A 113 7.76 6.99 27.11
CA CYS A 113 7.39 6.98 28.53
C CYS A 113 6.27 5.98 28.84
N SER A 114 5.28 5.84 27.96
CA SER A 114 4.22 4.83 28.10
C SER A 114 4.80 3.40 28.10
N LEU A 115 5.67 3.09 27.14
CA LEU A 115 6.31 1.79 27.00
C LEU A 115 7.30 1.44 28.12
N GLU A 116 7.91 2.44 28.76
CA GLU A 116 8.74 2.25 29.94
C GLU A 116 7.92 1.80 31.16
N LEU A 117 6.67 2.26 31.26
CA LEU A 117 5.75 1.88 32.34
C LEU A 117 5.04 0.55 32.04
N GLU A 118 4.50 0.38 30.83
CA GLU A 118 3.80 -0.83 30.41
C GLU A 118 3.90 -1.04 28.89
N ARG A 119 4.43 -2.19 28.48
CA ARG A 119 4.56 -2.56 27.07
C ARG A 119 3.25 -3.13 26.53
N THR A 120 2.34 -2.25 26.12
CA THR A 120 1.06 -2.64 25.50
C THR A 120 1.18 -2.69 23.97
N SER A 121 0.42 -3.58 23.31
CA SER A 121 0.35 -3.63 21.83
C SER A 121 0.01 -2.26 21.23
N ARG A 122 -0.92 -1.52 21.87
CA ARG A 122 -1.33 -0.17 21.45
C ARG A 122 -0.18 0.83 21.45
N ALA A 123 0.65 0.85 22.49
CA ALA A 123 1.80 1.73 22.55
C ALA A 123 2.88 1.33 21.55
N LEU A 124 3.12 0.02 21.37
CA LEU A 124 4.12 -0.51 20.44
C LEU A 124 3.83 -0.13 18.98
N TYR A 125 2.62 -0.41 18.48
CA TYR A 125 2.29 -0.03 17.10
C TYR A 125 2.20 1.49 16.94
N THR A 126 1.78 2.23 17.97
CA THR A 126 1.73 3.70 17.92
C THR A 126 3.14 4.28 17.74
N LEU A 127 4.12 3.81 18.52
CA LEU A 127 5.50 4.25 18.37
C LEU A 127 6.06 3.85 17.00
N SER A 128 5.77 2.63 16.52
CA SER A 128 6.16 2.17 15.18
C SER A 128 5.67 3.13 14.08
N VAL A 129 4.39 3.55 14.12
CA VAL A 129 3.83 4.55 13.19
C VAL A 129 4.59 5.88 13.27
N LEU A 130 4.85 6.39 14.48
CA LEU A 130 5.57 7.65 14.68
C LEU A 130 7.01 7.61 14.18
N LEU A 131 7.72 6.49 14.38
CA LEU A 131 9.07 6.30 13.87
C LEU A 131 9.10 6.27 12.34
N ARG A 132 8.12 5.64 11.68
CA ARG A 132 7.99 5.72 10.20
C ARG A 132 7.72 7.14 9.74
N ALA A 133 6.84 7.88 10.42
CA ALA A 133 6.57 9.28 10.09
C ALA A 133 7.81 10.16 10.26
N LYS A 134 8.62 9.94 11.31
CA LYS A 134 9.91 10.61 11.51
C LYS A 134 10.90 10.26 10.40
N MET A 135 11.03 8.97 10.09
CA MET A 135 11.91 8.44 9.04
C MET A 135 11.63 9.09 7.68
N MET A 136 10.37 9.37 7.33
CA MET A 136 10.04 10.05 6.06
C MET A 136 10.62 11.46 5.97
N LYS A 137 10.81 12.15 7.10
CA LYS A 137 11.39 13.50 7.19
C LYS A 137 12.91 13.49 7.42
N THR A 138 13.47 12.36 7.85
CA THR A 138 14.91 12.20 8.10
C THR A 138 15.70 12.13 6.79
N VAL A 139 16.77 12.92 6.68
CA VAL A 139 17.65 12.94 5.49
C VAL A 139 18.81 11.95 5.63
N ASP A 140 19.36 11.80 6.84
CA ASP A 140 20.51 10.94 7.08
C ASP A 140 20.19 9.45 6.82
N PRO A 141 20.90 8.76 5.91
CA PRO A 141 20.60 7.38 5.58
C PRO A 141 20.76 6.40 6.74
N ALA A 142 21.73 6.62 7.63
CA ALA A 142 21.98 5.73 8.75
C ALA A 142 20.88 5.84 9.81
N GLU A 143 20.47 7.08 10.14
CA GLU A 143 19.33 7.35 11.02
C GLU A 143 18.03 6.78 10.43
N ARG A 144 17.78 6.96 9.13
CA ARG A 144 16.60 6.37 8.45
C ARG A 144 16.58 4.85 8.60
N SER A 145 17.70 4.18 8.35
CA SER A 145 17.83 2.73 8.47
C SER A 145 17.58 2.26 9.91
N ALA A 146 18.13 2.99 10.90
CA ALA A 146 17.90 2.71 12.32
C ALA A 146 16.42 2.87 12.71
N LEU A 147 15.77 3.97 12.29
CA LEU A 147 14.35 4.21 12.53
C LEU A 147 13.47 3.14 11.90
N GLN A 148 13.78 2.72 10.67
CA GLN A 148 13.07 1.66 9.98
C GLN A 148 13.17 0.34 10.74
N LYS A 149 14.39 -0.08 11.09
CA LYS A 149 14.63 -1.32 11.83
C LYS A 149 13.88 -1.32 13.16
N HIS A 150 13.96 -0.22 13.91
CA HIS A 150 13.28 -0.09 15.19
C HIS A 150 11.75 -0.12 15.01
N SER A 151 11.21 0.59 14.01
CA SER A 151 9.79 0.54 13.66
C SER A 151 9.30 -0.88 13.39
N THR A 152 10.03 -1.65 12.58
CA THR A 152 9.65 -3.03 12.25
C THR A 152 9.67 -3.91 13.51
N GLN A 153 10.69 -3.78 14.36
CA GLN A 153 10.78 -4.53 15.62
C GLN A 153 9.58 -4.27 16.54
N LEU A 154 9.19 -3.00 16.69
CA LEU A 154 8.01 -2.62 17.48
C LEU A 154 6.71 -3.16 16.88
N ALA A 155 6.58 -3.19 15.54
CA ALA A 155 5.38 -3.71 14.89
C ALA A 155 5.25 -5.23 15.06
N VAL A 156 6.36 -5.97 14.97
CA VAL A 156 6.39 -7.42 15.25
C VAL A 156 5.96 -7.67 16.69
N GLU A 157 6.58 -6.97 17.64
CA GLU A 157 6.25 -7.13 19.06
C GLU A 157 4.79 -6.76 19.36
N ALA A 158 4.23 -5.74 18.68
CA ALA A 158 2.82 -5.36 18.85
C ALA A 158 1.86 -6.50 18.47
N VAL A 159 2.16 -7.24 17.39
CA VAL A 159 1.38 -8.42 16.96
C VAL A 159 1.59 -9.58 17.92
N GLU A 160 2.82 -9.81 18.39
CA GLU A 160 3.10 -10.87 19.37
C GLU A 160 2.35 -10.64 20.70
N GLN A 161 2.23 -9.38 21.14
CA GLN A 161 1.50 -8.99 22.35
C GLN A 161 -0.02 -9.12 22.19
N ASP A 162 -0.56 -8.78 21.01
CA ASP A 162 -1.99 -8.91 20.73
C ASP A 162 -2.22 -9.37 19.28
N PRO A 163 -2.30 -10.69 19.04
CA PRO A 163 -2.56 -11.25 17.71
C PRO A 163 -3.96 -10.99 17.17
N LEU A 164 -4.85 -10.35 17.95
CA LEU A 164 -6.19 -9.95 17.51
C LEU A 164 -6.29 -8.45 17.25
N SER A 165 -5.16 -7.72 17.34
CA SER A 165 -5.09 -6.29 17.06
C SER A 165 -4.93 -6.05 15.55
N GLY A 166 -6.02 -5.62 14.92
CA GLY A 166 -5.99 -5.29 13.49
C GLY A 166 -5.05 -4.12 13.17
N SER A 167 -4.92 -3.17 14.10
CA SER A 167 -3.98 -2.06 14.01
C SER A 167 -2.51 -2.49 14.10
N ALA A 168 -2.19 -3.51 14.92
CA ALA A 168 -0.83 -4.07 14.98
C ALA A 168 -0.45 -4.76 13.67
N HIS A 169 -1.33 -5.63 13.16
CA HIS A 169 -1.16 -6.28 11.85
C HIS A 169 -1.03 -5.27 10.71
N SER A 170 -1.87 -4.23 10.68
CA SER A 170 -1.74 -3.12 9.72
C SER A 170 -0.39 -2.43 9.79
N CYS A 171 0.13 -2.20 11.01
CA CYS A 171 1.42 -1.57 11.21
C CYS A 171 2.59 -2.47 10.78
N LEU A 172 2.48 -3.77 11.00
CA LEU A 172 3.48 -4.75 10.57
C LEU A 172 3.49 -4.89 9.04
N GLY A 173 2.31 -4.99 8.41
CA GLY A 173 2.19 -4.99 6.95
C GLY A 173 2.84 -3.76 6.31
N ASN A 174 2.60 -2.57 6.87
CA ASN A 174 3.27 -1.33 6.44
C ASN A 174 4.79 -1.38 6.58
N SER A 175 5.30 -1.94 7.68
CA SER A 175 6.74 -2.03 7.94
C SER A 175 7.42 -3.02 6.99
N LEU A 176 6.80 -4.18 6.76
CA LEU A 176 7.29 -5.20 5.82
C LEU A 176 7.25 -4.71 4.37
N PHE A 177 6.18 -4.02 3.97
CA PHE A 177 6.06 -3.46 2.63
C PHE A 177 7.12 -2.37 2.37
N LEU A 178 7.37 -1.52 3.36
CA LEU A 178 8.46 -0.56 3.31
C LEU A 178 9.84 -1.25 3.23
N GLU A 179 10.06 -2.29 4.02
CA GLU A 179 11.29 -3.08 4.03
C GLU A 179 11.58 -3.75 2.68
N PHE A 180 10.54 -4.31 2.07
CA PHE A 180 10.59 -4.84 0.71
C PHE A 180 11.16 -3.80 -0.26
N PHE A 181 10.70 -2.56 -0.19
CA PHE A 181 11.25 -1.50 -1.05
C PHE A 181 12.67 -1.05 -0.67
N SER A 182 12.97 -0.89 0.62
CA SER A 182 14.30 -0.43 1.06
C SER A 182 15.43 -1.41 0.76
N THR A 183 15.11 -2.70 0.65
CA THR A 183 16.05 -3.78 0.31
C THR A 183 16.15 -4.05 -1.19
N GLY A 184 15.67 -3.12 -2.03
CA GLY A 184 15.72 -3.26 -3.49
C GLY A 184 14.89 -4.43 -4.00
N GLN A 185 13.79 -4.77 -3.32
CA GLN A 185 12.85 -5.81 -3.72
C GLN A 185 13.49 -7.20 -3.87
N SER A 186 14.64 -7.42 -3.22
CA SER A 186 15.44 -8.64 -3.34
C SER A 186 14.80 -9.83 -2.62
N ASN A 187 14.07 -9.57 -1.54
CA ASN A 187 13.31 -10.58 -0.81
C ASN A 187 11.81 -10.47 -1.13
N THR A 188 11.33 -11.31 -2.05
CA THR A 188 9.91 -11.33 -2.46
C THR A 188 8.97 -11.81 -1.36
N ASP A 189 9.48 -12.50 -0.33
CA ASP A 189 8.63 -12.99 0.76
C ASP A 189 8.13 -11.85 1.65
N LEU A 190 8.86 -10.73 1.73
CA LEU A 190 8.42 -9.55 2.47
C LEU A 190 7.11 -8.96 1.92
N LEU A 191 6.95 -8.94 0.58
CA LEU A 191 5.71 -8.46 -0.03
C LEU A 191 4.53 -9.38 0.29
N LYS A 192 4.75 -10.70 0.22
CA LYS A 192 3.71 -11.69 0.55
C LYS A 192 3.31 -11.58 2.02
N GLN A 193 4.29 -11.54 2.92
CA GLN A 193 4.04 -11.35 4.35
C GLN A 193 3.29 -10.05 4.61
N ALA A 194 3.66 -8.94 3.96
CA ALA A 194 2.91 -7.70 4.08
C ALA A 194 1.44 -7.84 3.66
N CYS A 195 1.18 -8.52 2.55
CA CYS A 195 -0.19 -8.79 2.09
C CYS A 195 -0.97 -9.68 3.06
N ASP A 196 -0.32 -10.71 3.63
CA ASP A 196 -0.93 -11.58 4.63
C ASP A 196 -1.26 -10.82 5.93
N GLU A 197 -0.36 -9.97 6.40
CA GLU A 197 -0.59 -9.08 7.54
C GLU A 197 -1.77 -8.13 7.32
N TYR A 198 -1.92 -7.55 6.12
CA TYR A 198 -3.10 -6.73 5.82
C TYR A 198 -4.39 -7.54 5.84
N ARG A 199 -4.39 -8.78 5.32
CA ARG A 199 -5.57 -9.67 5.39
C ARG A 199 -5.93 -10.00 6.83
N LEU A 200 -4.94 -10.36 7.66
CA LEU A 200 -5.14 -10.62 9.09
C LEU A 200 -5.69 -9.38 9.80
N GLY A 201 -5.10 -8.20 9.53
CA GLY A 201 -5.54 -6.95 10.12
C GLY A 201 -7.00 -6.62 9.83
N LEU A 202 -7.46 -6.89 8.60
CA LEU A 202 -8.85 -6.68 8.18
C LEU A 202 -9.84 -7.71 8.75
N GLN A 203 -9.36 -8.88 9.19
CA GLN A 203 -10.18 -9.91 9.85
C GLN A 203 -10.35 -9.64 11.35
N CYS A 204 -9.55 -8.73 11.91
CA CYS A 204 -9.62 -8.35 13.31
C CYS A 204 -10.64 -7.23 13.52
N GLY A 205 -11.54 -7.41 14.50
CA GLY A 205 -12.41 -6.34 14.99
C GLY A 205 -13.27 -5.65 13.92
N LYS A 206 -13.12 -4.33 13.82
CA LYS A 206 -13.87 -3.46 12.89
C LYS A 206 -12.94 -2.75 11.90
N GLU A 207 -11.72 -3.26 11.75
CA GLU A 207 -10.65 -2.67 10.95
C GLU A 207 -10.95 -2.72 9.46
N TYR A 208 -11.92 -3.52 9.03
CA TYR A 208 -12.54 -3.45 7.71
C TYR A 208 -13.14 -2.08 7.35
N ARG A 209 -13.25 -1.14 8.32
CA ARG A 209 -13.66 0.26 8.11
C ARG A 209 -12.48 1.21 7.92
N ASN A 210 -11.26 0.75 8.11
CA ASN A 210 -10.07 1.61 8.09
C ASN A 210 -9.66 1.90 6.63
N ALA A 211 -9.88 3.14 6.19
CA ALA A 211 -9.57 3.58 4.83
C ALA A 211 -8.05 3.52 4.53
N ASP A 212 -7.20 3.92 5.47
CA ASP A 212 -5.73 3.86 5.32
C ASP A 212 -5.22 2.42 5.18
N LEU A 213 -5.78 1.49 5.96
CA LEU A 213 -5.44 0.06 5.85
C LEU A 213 -5.82 -0.47 4.46
N HIS A 214 -7.01 -0.15 3.96
CA HIS A 214 -7.42 -0.52 2.61
C HIS A 214 -6.57 0.14 1.52
N LEU A 215 -6.18 1.41 1.68
CA LEU A 215 -5.32 2.10 0.72
C LEU A 215 -3.94 1.41 0.63
N ASN A 216 -3.33 1.11 1.78
CA ASN A 216 -2.03 0.44 1.86
C ASN A 216 -2.09 -0.99 1.33
N ALA A 217 -3.14 -1.75 1.68
CA ALA A 217 -3.38 -3.09 1.15
C ALA A 217 -3.54 -3.05 -0.38
N GLY A 218 -4.35 -2.12 -0.89
CA GLY A 218 -4.55 -1.94 -2.33
C GLY A 218 -3.25 -1.66 -3.09
N ALA A 219 -2.36 -0.85 -2.51
CA ALA A 219 -1.03 -0.60 -3.09
C ALA A 219 -0.13 -1.85 -3.09
N ALA A 220 -0.13 -2.64 -2.01
CA ALA A 220 0.64 -3.87 -1.92
C ALA A 220 0.15 -4.94 -2.92
N PHE A 221 -1.15 -5.22 -2.95
CA PHE A 221 -1.75 -6.17 -3.89
C PHE A 221 -1.59 -5.74 -5.35
N ARG A 222 -1.66 -4.43 -5.63
CA ARG A 222 -1.34 -3.90 -6.97
C ARG A 222 0.09 -4.24 -7.37
N TYR A 223 1.05 -4.07 -6.46
CA TYR A 223 2.45 -4.38 -6.75
C TYR A 223 2.69 -5.89 -6.91
N GLU A 224 1.96 -6.72 -6.16
CA GLU A 224 1.94 -8.18 -6.30
C GLU A 224 1.29 -8.66 -7.62
N GLU A 225 0.60 -7.77 -8.34
CA GLU A 225 -0.25 -8.07 -9.51
C GLU A 225 -1.52 -8.88 -9.18
N ASN A 226 -1.92 -8.89 -7.91
CA ASN A 226 -3.24 -9.37 -7.49
C ASN A 226 -4.27 -8.24 -7.67
N TYR A 227 -4.58 -7.94 -8.93
CA TYR A 227 -5.38 -6.76 -9.28
C TYR A 227 -6.84 -6.82 -8.81
N VAL A 228 -7.39 -8.02 -8.62
CA VAL A 228 -8.77 -8.20 -8.11
C VAL A 228 -8.85 -7.74 -6.66
N GLU A 229 -7.96 -8.24 -5.79
CA GLU A 229 -7.90 -7.78 -4.39
C GLU A 229 -7.51 -6.30 -4.31
N ALA A 230 -6.57 -5.84 -5.15
CA ALA A 230 -6.16 -4.44 -5.19
C ALA A 230 -7.33 -3.48 -5.49
N LEU A 231 -8.12 -3.77 -6.53
CA LEU A 231 -9.31 -2.97 -6.87
C LEU A 231 -10.36 -3.00 -5.76
N ASN A 232 -10.60 -4.17 -5.17
CA ASN A 232 -11.55 -4.30 -4.07
C ASN A 232 -11.15 -3.43 -2.87
N HIS A 233 -9.88 -3.48 -2.46
CA HIS A 233 -9.39 -2.65 -1.37
C HIS A 233 -9.42 -1.15 -1.70
N LEU A 234 -9.04 -0.74 -2.91
CA LEU A 234 -9.13 0.69 -3.28
C LEU A 234 -10.58 1.20 -3.32
N ARG A 235 -11.55 0.36 -3.72
CA ARG A 235 -12.98 0.70 -3.63
C ARG A 235 -13.44 0.88 -2.17
N LEU A 236 -12.98 0.01 -1.28
CA LEU A 236 -13.26 0.13 0.16
C LEU A 236 -12.59 1.36 0.77
N ALA A 237 -11.36 1.69 0.37
CA ALA A 237 -10.70 2.93 0.78
C ALA A 237 -11.54 4.15 0.39
N VAL A 238 -12.02 4.22 -0.86
CA VAL A 238 -12.94 5.28 -1.34
C VAL A 238 -14.25 5.31 -0.56
N LYS A 239 -14.82 4.14 -0.24
CA LYS A 239 -16.05 4.03 0.56
C LYS A 239 -15.90 4.64 1.96
N TYR A 240 -14.76 4.41 2.62
CA TYR A 240 -14.51 4.89 3.98
C TYR A 240 -13.77 6.23 4.04
N ASP A 241 -13.32 6.77 2.89
CA ASP A 241 -12.82 8.14 2.70
C ASP A 241 -13.49 8.81 1.48
N PRO A 242 -14.80 9.12 1.54
CA PRO A 242 -15.50 9.72 0.41
C PRO A 242 -15.07 11.16 0.11
N SER A 243 -14.39 11.83 1.05
CA SER A 243 -13.87 13.19 0.86
C SER A 243 -12.44 13.23 0.30
N ASP A 244 -11.87 12.06 -0.03
CA ASP A 244 -10.56 11.90 -0.66
C ASP A 244 -9.41 12.53 0.14
N VAL A 245 -9.52 12.52 1.48
CA VAL A 245 -8.49 13.08 2.37
C VAL A 245 -7.17 12.33 2.22
N ILE A 246 -7.22 11.02 1.98
CA ILE A 246 -6.03 10.16 1.81
C ILE A 246 -5.69 9.88 0.34
N GLY A 247 -6.37 10.53 -0.62
CA GLY A 247 -6.10 10.41 -2.06
C GLY A 247 -6.49 9.04 -2.66
N SER A 248 -7.44 8.33 -2.04
CA SER A 248 -7.88 7.00 -2.46
C SER A 248 -8.59 6.98 -3.82
N HIS A 249 -9.29 8.07 -4.19
CA HIS A 249 -10.06 8.15 -5.43
C HIS A 249 -9.15 8.15 -6.65
N GLY A 250 -8.09 8.96 -6.60
CA GLY A 250 -7.08 9.00 -7.65
C GLY A 250 -6.38 7.65 -7.84
N ARG A 251 -6.03 6.96 -6.74
CA ARG A 251 -5.40 5.63 -6.81
C ARG A 251 -6.31 4.59 -7.45
N LEU A 252 -7.61 4.58 -7.10
CA LEU A 252 -8.59 3.69 -7.72
C LEU A 252 -8.75 3.97 -9.22
N ALA A 253 -8.93 5.24 -9.59
CA ALA A 253 -9.10 5.65 -10.98
C ALA A 253 -7.89 5.29 -11.84
N SER A 254 -6.68 5.55 -11.32
CA SER A 254 -5.42 5.27 -12.02
C SER A 254 -5.23 3.77 -12.26
N LEU A 255 -5.48 2.92 -11.24
CA LEU A 255 -5.39 1.46 -11.40
C LEU A 255 -6.45 0.93 -12.38
N ALA A 256 -7.70 1.38 -12.28
CA ALA A 256 -8.76 0.95 -13.18
C ALA A 256 -8.44 1.32 -14.64
N GLN A 257 -7.92 2.53 -14.87
CA GLN A 257 -7.54 2.99 -16.20
C GLN A 257 -6.34 2.20 -16.76
N PHE A 258 -5.33 1.92 -15.93
CA PHE A 258 -4.20 1.07 -16.31
C PHE A 258 -4.66 -0.31 -16.77
N LEU A 259 -5.52 -0.97 -15.99
CA LEU A 259 -6.04 -2.30 -16.31
C LEU A 259 -6.93 -2.29 -17.56
N LYS A 260 -7.75 -1.25 -17.73
CA LYS A 260 -8.54 -1.04 -18.95
C LYS A 260 -7.63 -0.90 -20.18
N ASN A 261 -6.54 -0.16 -20.07
CA ASN A 261 -5.57 0.00 -21.15
C ASN A 261 -4.87 -1.33 -21.50
N LEU A 262 -4.52 -2.14 -20.49
CA LEU A 262 -3.95 -3.48 -20.69
C LEU A 262 -4.91 -4.38 -21.46
N VAL A 263 -6.13 -4.56 -20.94
CA VAL A 263 -7.13 -5.45 -21.53
C VAL A 263 -7.47 -5.02 -22.95
N SER A 264 -7.71 -3.72 -23.17
CA SER A 264 -8.02 -3.18 -24.50
C SER A 264 -6.85 -3.35 -25.47
N GLY A 265 -5.62 -3.13 -25.01
CA GLY A 265 -4.41 -3.29 -25.81
C GLY A 265 -4.16 -4.75 -26.22
N ILE A 266 -4.42 -5.69 -25.32
CA ILE A 266 -4.32 -7.14 -25.58
C ILE A 266 -5.37 -7.57 -26.61
N HIS A 267 -6.65 -7.26 -26.37
CA HIS A 267 -7.74 -7.69 -27.25
C HIS A 267 -7.66 -7.10 -28.66
N SER A 268 -7.14 -5.87 -28.78
CA SER A 268 -7.02 -5.19 -30.07
C SER A 268 -5.66 -5.39 -30.75
N ALA A 269 -4.72 -6.13 -30.15
CA ALA A 269 -3.32 -6.18 -30.56
C ALA A 269 -2.73 -4.77 -30.81
N GLY A 270 -3.04 -3.83 -29.91
CA GLY A 270 -2.64 -2.42 -30.03
C GLY A 270 -3.28 -1.66 -31.20
N GLY A 271 -4.35 -2.17 -31.79
CA GLY A 271 -4.99 -1.60 -32.98
C GLY A 271 -4.19 -1.79 -34.27
N LEU A 272 -3.26 -2.76 -34.31
CA LEU A 272 -2.46 -3.03 -35.50
C LEU A 272 -3.31 -3.57 -36.66
N ARG A 273 -2.99 -3.14 -37.89
CA ARG A 273 -3.63 -3.66 -39.10
C ARG A 273 -3.17 -5.11 -39.36
N ALA A 274 -4.06 -5.92 -39.95
CA ALA A 274 -3.80 -7.33 -40.26
C ALA A 274 -2.48 -7.59 -41.01
N LYS A 275 -2.12 -6.72 -41.97
CA LYS A 275 -0.85 -6.80 -42.70
C LYS A 275 0.36 -6.71 -41.75
N ARG A 276 0.32 -5.79 -40.78
CA ARG A 276 1.40 -5.59 -39.81
C ARG A 276 1.50 -6.77 -38.84
N ILE A 277 0.35 -7.31 -38.42
CA ILE A 277 0.29 -8.53 -37.61
C ILE A 277 0.98 -9.70 -38.35
N ALA A 278 0.64 -9.90 -39.62
CA ALA A 278 1.26 -10.95 -40.44
C ALA A 278 2.78 -10.75 -40.61
N GLU A 279 3.24 -9.52 -40.83
CA GLU A 279 4.67 -9.16 -40.87
C GLU A 279 5.37 -9.56 -39.57
N TYR A 280 4.80 -9.22 -38.42
CA TYR A 280 5.38 -9.53 -37.10
C TYR A 280 5.42 -11.03 -36.81
N LYS A 281 4.31 -11.75 -37.06
CA LYS A 281 4.23 -13.21 -36.90
C LYS A 281 5.31 -13.93 -37.70
N THR A 282 5.58 -13.48 -38.93
CA THR A 282 6.59 -14.12 -39.80
C THR A 282 8.02 -13.84 -39.32
N SER A 283 8.25 -12.74 -38.60
CA SER A 283 9.59 -12.33 -38.14
C SER A 283 10.10 -13.02 -36.86
N LEU A 284 9.21 -13.63 -36.08
CA LEU A 284 9.51 -14.19 -34.75
C LEU A 284 10.05 -15.64 -34.74
N PRO A 285 9.59 -16.57 -35.60
CA PRO A 285 10.10 -17.95 -35.62
C PRO A 285 11.59 -18.07 -35.95
N THR A 286 12.13 -17.10 -36.69
CA THR A 286 13.52 -17.10 -37.20
C THR A 286 14.38 -16.05 -36.49
N VAL A 287 14.17 -15.83 -35.18
CA VAL A 287 14.94 -14.84 -34.41
C VAL A 287 16.42 -15.25 -34.34
N PRO A 288 17.36 -14.43 -34.86
CA PRO A 288 18.78 -14.75 -34.81
C PRO A 288 19.32 -14.76 -33.38
N ALA A 289 20.40 -15.52 -33.13
CA ALA A 289 21.10 -15.53 -31.84
C ALA A 289 21.58 -14.13 -31.40
N THR A 290 21.82 -13.20 -32.32
CA THR A 290 22.17 -11.80 -32.00
C THR A 290 21.02 -11.01 -31.37
N VAL A 291 19.78 -11.48 -31.50
CA VAL A 291 18.58 -10.84 -30.94
C VAL A 291 18.12 -11.52 -29.65
N ASN A 292 18.59 -12.75 -29.39
CA ASN A 292 18.40 -13.45 -28.11
C ASN A 292 19.71 -13.48 -27.31
N PRO A 293 19.94 -12.56 -26.37
CA PRO A 293 21.14 -12.60 -25.53
C PRO A 293 21.14 -13.74 -24.49
N PHE A 294 20.01 -14.45 -24.31
CA PHE A 294 19.84 -15.55 -23.37
C PHE A 294 19.94 -16.90 -24.10
N THR A 295 21.07 -17.12 -24.77
CA THR A 295 21.29 -18.29 -25.65
C THR A 295 21.40 -19.62 -24.89
N ASP A 296 21.60 -19.56 -23.58
CA ASP A 296 21.64 -20.71 -22.66
C ASP A 296 20.23 -21.20 -22.25
N LEU A 297 19.18 -20.45 -22.58
CA LEU A 297 17.79 -20.78 -22.25
C LEU A 297 17.05 -21.40 -23.43
N HIS A 298 16.03 -22.21 -23.14
CA HIS A 298 15.13 -22.74 -24.16
C HIS A 298 14.22 -21.63 -24.70
N LEU A 299 14.34 -21.33 -26.00
CA LEU A 299 13.52 -20.30 -26.64
C LEU A 299 12.11 -20.81 -26.91
N VAL A 300 11.12 -20.13 -26.34
CA VAL A 300 9.69 -20.32 -26.56
C VAL A 300 9.17 -19.19 -27.45
N THR A 301 8.53 -19.56 -28.56
CA THR A 301 7.99 -18.62 -29.56
C THR A 301 6.47 -18.53 -29.54
N CYS A 302 5.80 -19.35 -28.71
CA CYS A 302 4.36 -19.34 -28.53
C CYS A 302 3.98 -19.23 -27.04
N PHE A 303 3.12 -18.27 -26.69
CA PHE A 303 2.79 -17.98 -25.30
C PHE A 303 1.92 -19.06 -24.65
N LYS A 304 1.19 -19.86 -25.43
CA LYS A 304 0.41 -21.01 -24.93
C LYS A 304 1.29 -22.08 -24.25
N ASP A 305 2.57 -22.14 -24.59
CA ASP A 305 3.51 -23.13 -24.04
C ASP A 305 4.03 -22.72 -22.66
N LEU A 306 3.73 -21.51 -22.20
CA LEU A 306 4.05 -21.04 -20.86
C LEU A 306 2.97 -21.45 -19.87
N LYS A 307 3.39 -21.90 -18.68
CA LYS A 307 2.50 -22.17 -17.54
C LYS A 307 2.35 -20.95 -16.64
N LYS A 308 1.23 -20.88 -15.91
CA LYS A 308 1.04 -19.93 -14.80
C LYS A 308 2.21 -20.01 -13.80
N GLY A 309 2.67 -18.86 -13.32
CA GLY A 309 3.80 -18.74 -12.41
C GLY A 309 5.16 -18.79 -13.11
N ALA A 310 6.17 -19.30 -12.40
CA ALA A 310 7.56 -19.27 -12.87
C ALA A 310 7.86 -20.31 -13.97
N ASN A 311 8.45 -19.85 -15.07
CA ASN A 311 8.95 -20.67 -16.17
C ASN A 311 10.48 -20.59 -16.24
N ASN A 312 11.16 -21.44 -15.47
CA ASN A 312 12.62 -21.41 -15.37
C ASN A 312 13.30 -22.03 -16.60
N ARG A 313 14.50 -21.54 -16.93
CA ARG A 313 15.32 -21.99 -18.08
C ARG A 313 14.65 -21.78 -19.44
N VAL A 314 13.75 -20.81 -19.51
CA VAL A 314 13.00 -20.45 -20.71
C VAL A 314 13.28 -19.00 -21.05
N ALA A 315 13.46 -18.71 -22.33
CA ALA A 315 13.40 -17.37 -22.88
C ALA A 315 12.16 -17.28 -23.76
N VAL A 316 11.31 -16.27 -23.57
CA VAL A 316 10.15 -16.04 -24.43
C VAL A 316 10.38 -14.82 -25.31
N VAL A 317 10.05 -14.92 -26.60
CA VAL A 317 10.22 -13.82 -27.56
C VAL A 317 8.87 -13.30 -28.06
N GLY A 318 8.77 -11.98 -28.22
CA GLY A 318 7.58 -11.34 -28.76
C GLY A 318 7.87 -10.00 -29.44
N LYS A 319 6.93 -9.54 -30.25
CA LYS A 319 6.93 -8.20 -30.85
C LYS A 319 6.08 -7.25 -30.03
N VAL A 320 6.61 -6.08 -29.70
CA VAL A 320 5.81 -5.03 -29.05
C VAL A 320 4.76 -4.52 -30.03
N VAL A 321 3.49 -4.61 -29.66
CA VAL A 321 2.34 -4.16 -30.46
C VAL A 321 1.68 -2.91 -29.90
N SER A 322 1.86 -2.64 -28.60
CA SER A 322 1.36 -1.43 -27.94
C SER A 322 2.22 -1.07 -26.74
N THR A 323 2.26 0.21 -26.40
CA THR A 323 2.79 0.72 -25.13
C THR A 323 1.62 1.14 -24.25
N VAL A 324 1.65 0.78 -22.96
CA VAL A 324 0.52 1.00 -22.07
C VAL A 324 0.80 2.23 -21.20
N PRO A 325 0.08 3.35 -21.40
CA PRO A 325 0.24 4.51 -20.56
C PRO A 325 -0.42 4.30 -19.20
N HIS A 326 0.23 4.79 -18.15
CA HIS A 326 -0.34 4.94 -16.81
C HIS A 326 0.38 6.06 -16.07
N GLU A 327 -0.24 6.60 -15.04
CA GLU A 327 0.27 7.77 -14.30
C GLU A 327 1.42 7.41 -13.35
N ASP A 328 1.41 6.18 -12.83
CA ASP A 328 2.51 5.70 -12.01
C ASP A 328 3.78 5.49 -12.86
N VAL A 329 4.95 5.59 -12.25
CA VAL A 329 6.23 5.43 -12.95
C VAL A 329 6.58 3.95 -13.19
N ILE A 330 5.97 3.04 -12.42
CA ILE A 330 6.26 1.59 -12.40
C ILE A 330 4.92 0.83 -12.29
N PRO A 331 4.74 -0.30 -13.00
CA PRO A 331 5.68 -0.92 -13.95
C PRO A 331 5.68 -0.26 -15.33
N ILE A 332 6.81 -0.31 -16.05
CA ILE A 332 6.78 -0.03 -17.48
C ILE A 332 6.03 -1.18 -18.16
N ALA A 333 4.87 -0.86 -18.73
CA ALA A 333 3.98 -1.84 -19.31
C ALA A 333 3.91 -1.73 -20.84
N SER A 334 3.92 -2.87 -21.52
CA SER A 334 3.75 -2.97 -22.97
C SER A 334 2.97 -4.23 -23.32
N ILE A 335 2.31 -4.23 -24.48
CA ILE A 335 1.66 -5.42 -25.02
C ILE A 335 2.59 -6.02 -26.05
N ILE A 336 2.85 -7.32 -25.93
CA ILE A 336 3.68 -8.09 -26.85
C ILE A 336 2.86 -9.18 -27.51
N MET A 337 3.23 -9.54 -28.74
CA MET A 337 2.58 -10.57 -29.55
C MET A 337 3.59 -11.65 -29.93
N ASP A 338 3.17 -12.91 -29.88
CA ASP A 338 3.99 -14.05 -30.26
C ASP A 338 3.90 -14.39 -31.78
N ALA A 339 4.49 -15.52 -32.17
CA ALA A 339 4.48 -15.98 -33.56
C ALA A 339 3.09 -16.47 -34.04
N GLU A 340 2.18 -16.83 -33.14
CA GLU A 340 0.81 -17.25 -33.45
C GLU A 340 -0.18 -16.09 -33.46
N GLY A 341 0.21 -14.93 -32.91
CA GLY A 341 -0.62 -13.74 -32.79
C GLY A 341 -1.28 -13.58 -31.42
N GLU A 342 -0.97 -14.45 -30.45
CA GLU A 342 -1.43 -14.30 -29.07
C GLU A 342 -0.74 -13.08 -28.46
N CYS A 343 -1.52 -12.23 -27.78
CA CYS A 343 -1.03 -11.03 -27.12
C CYS A 343 -1.04 -11.20 -25.61
N VAL A 344 0.03 -10.77 -24.95
CA VAL A 344 0.13 -10.69 -23.48
C VAL A 344 0.71 -9.35 -23.07
N ALA A 345 0.44 -8.92 -21.86
CA ALA A 345 1.16 -7.78 -21.28
C ALA A 345 2.56 -8.21 -20.81
N VAL A 346 3.51 -7.28 -20.83
CA VAL A 346 4.79 -7.37 -20.14
C VAL A 346 4.86 -6.20 -19.18
N CYS A 347 5.07 -6.48 -17.89
CA CYS A 347 5.22 -5.49 -16.84
C CYS A 347 6.65 -5.54 -16.29
N VAL A 348 7.44 -4.50 -16.54
CA VAL A 348 8.83 -4.40 -16.11
C VAL A 348 8.96 -3.53 -14.88
N TYR A 349 9.54 -4.09 -13.83
CA TYR A 349 9.79 -3.43 -12.54
C TYR A 349 11.27 -3.10 -12.38
N ASN A 350 11.60 -2.32 -11.34
CA ASN A 350 12.98 -1.94 -10.97
C ASN A 350 13.75 -1.29 -12.12
N CYS A 351 13.04 -0.51 -12.92
CA CYS A 351 13.56 0.27 -14.04
C CYS A 351 13.56 1.77 -13.72
N ALA A 352 14.49 2.49 -14.33
CA ALA A 352 14.41 3.95 -14.37
C ALA A 352 13.35 4.38 -15.40
N PRO A 353 12.78 5.59 -15.28
CA PRO A 353 11.81 6.14 -16.25
C PRO A 353 12.35 6.25 -17.70
N SER A 354 13.68 6.16 -17.87
CA SER A 354 14.37 6.20 -19.15
C SER A 354 14.29 4.89 -19.94
N LEU A 355 13.93 3.77 -19.31
CA LEU A 355 13.66 2.53 -20.03
C LEU A 355 12.37 2.72 -20.84
N SER A 356 12.36 2.26 -22.09
CA SER A 356 11.20 2.39 -22.97
C SER A 356 11.22 1.34 -24.07
N PHE A 357 10.03 0.91 -24.44
CA PHE A 357 9.75 -0.02 -25.52
C PHE A 357 8.89 0.68 -26.57
N PHE A 358 9.06 0.32 -27.83
CA PHE A 358 8.41 0.94 -28.96
C PHE A 358 7.77 -0.13 -29.83
N ILE A 359 6.66 0.23 -30.46
CA ILE A 359 5.94 -0.66 -31.37
C ILE A 359 6.88 -1.19 -32.45
N GLY A 360 6.93 -2.50 -32.61
CA GLY A 360 7.78 -3.23 -33.56
C GLY A 360 9.12 -3.71 -32.99
N ASP A 361 9.50 -3.28 -31.79
CA ASP A 361 10.65 -3.86 -31.09
C ASP A 361 10.45 -5.36 -30.89
N THR A 362 11.51 -6.14 -31.05
CA THR A 362 11.57 -7.52 -30.56
C THR A 362 12.04 -7.49 -29.12
N VAL A 363 11.26 -8.07 -28.21
CA VAL A 363 11.68 -8.28 -26.84
C VAL A 363 11.87 -9.75 -26.55
N VAL A 364 12.86 -10.05 -25.71
CA VAL A 364 13.08 -11.40 -25.20
C VAL A 364 13.10 -11.31 -23.68
N VAL A 365 12.27 -12.11 -23.01
CA VAL A 365 12.16 -12.17 -21.55
C VAL A 365 12.72 -13.51 -21.06
N ALA A 366 13.70 -13.45 -20.17
CA ALA A 366 14.30 -14.62 -19.54
C ALA A 366 13.55 -15.01 -18.26
N ASP A 367 13.39 -16.31 -18.05
CA ASP A 367 12.70 -16.93 -16.91
C ASP A 367 11.35 -16.27 -16.60
N PRO A 368 10.42 -16.17 -17.58
CA PRO A 368 9.22 -15.38 -17.42
C PRO A 368 8.33 -15.91 -16.29
N HIS A 369 7.79 -14.99 -15.50
CA HIS A 369 6.73 -15.28 -14.54
C HIS A 369 5.39 -14.88 -15.14
N VAL A 370 4.53 -15.85 -15.41
CA VAL A 370 3.20 -15.62 -15.99
C VAL A 370 2.20 -15.36 -14.87
N THR A 371 1.61 -14.17 -14.87
CA THR A 371 0.43 -13.85 -14.07
C THR A 371 -0.81 -14.04 -14.94
N GLU A 372 -1.81 -14.73 -14.39
CA GLU A 372 -3.10 -14.91 -15.04
C GLU A 372 -4.15 -14.20 -14.17
N VAL A 373 -4.80 -13.20 -14.76
CA VAL A 373 -5.80 -12.36 -14.11
C VAL A 373 -7.15 -12.74 -14.69
N GLU A 374 -8.06 -13.12 -13.81
CA GLU A 374 -9.40 -13.59 -14.14
C GLU A 374 -10.42 -12.76 -13.37
N ASP A 375 -11.66 -12.74 -13.86
CA ASP A 375 -12.81 -12.12 -13.21
C ASP A 375 -12.59 -10.66 -12.76
N LEU A 376 -11.83 -9.89 -13.55
CA LEU A 376 -11.57 -8.49 -13.26
C LEU A 376 -12.83 -7.67 -13.54
N ASP A 377 -13.40 -7.13 -12.48
CA ASP A 377 -14.57 -6.26 -12.57
C ASP A 377 -14.13 -4.82 -12.91
N LEU A 378 -14.20 -4.45 -14.18
CA LEU A 378 -14.01 -3.07 -14.63
C LEU A 378 -15.35 -2.51 -15.15
N PRO A 379 -15.71 -1.25 -14.85
CA PRO A 379 -17.02 -0.68 -15.22
C PRO A 379 -17.42 -0.82 -16.69
N GLU A 380 -16.45 -0.79 -17.61
CA GLU A 380 -16.68 -0.89 -19.06
C GLU A 380 -16.33 -2.26 -19.65
N ILE A 381 -15.60 -3.10 -18.91
CA ILE A 381 -15.13 -4.41 -19.36
C ILE A 381 -15.35 -5.40 -18.20
N PRO A 382 -16.61 -5.77 -17.91
CA PRO A 382 -16.91 -6.69 -16.82
C PRO A 382 -16.32 -8.08 -17.10
N ASN A 383 -15.88 -8.76 -16.05
CA ASN A 383 -15.25 -10.09 -16.12
C ASN A 383 -14.05 -10.14 -17.08
N ALA A 384 -13.28 -9.06 -17.15
CA ALA A 384 -12.09 -9.02 -17.98
C ALA A 384 -11.06 -10.04 -17.48
N SER A 385 -10.38 -10.69 -18.42
CA SER A 385 -9.32 -11.64 -18.13
C SER A 385 -8.14 -11.40 -19.05
N PHE A 386 -6.92 -11.55 -18.55
CA PHE A 386 -5.71 -11.40 -19.36
C PHE A 386 -4.52 -12.12 -18.73
N ARG A 387 -3.48 -12.34 -19.55
CA ARG A 387 -2.18 -12.87 -19.11
C ARG A 387 -1.13 -11.76 -19.18
N SER A 388 -0.24 -11.74 -18.20
CA SER A 388 0.94 -10.86 -18.20
C SER A 388 2.21 -11.61 -17.86
N LEU A 389 3.33 -11.12 -18.36
CA LEU A 389 4.67 -11.52 -17.98
C LEU A 389 5.23 -10.48 -17.00
N ARG A 390 5.40 -10.89 -15.75
CA ARG A 390 6.06 -10.06 -14.73
C ARG A 390 7.58 -10.17 -14.90
N VAL A 391 8.22 -9.03 -15.08
CA VAL A 391 9.69 -8.91 -15.18
C VAL A 391 10.19 -8.13 -13.96
N PRO A 392 10.65 -8.81 -12.90
CA PRO A 392 11.00 -8.15 -11.64
C PRO A 392 12.26 -7.30 -11.72
N ASN A 393 13.12 -7.55 -12.71
CA ASN A 393 14.34 -6.78 -12.93
C ASN A 393 14.60 -6.60 -14.43
N PRO A 394 15.00 -5.41 -14.90
CA PRO A 394 15.19 -5.17 -16.33
C PRO A 394 16.33 -6.00 -16.94
N SER A 395 17.26 -6.54 -16.15
CA SER A 395 18.28 -7.49 -16.66
C SER A 395 17.69 -8.78 -17.24
N LYS A 396 16.44 -9.10 -16.92
CA LYS A 396 15.70 -10.27 -17.44
C LYS A 396 14.92 -9.99 -18.72
N ILE A 397 15.06 -8.80 -19.31
CA ILE A 397 14.44 -8.47 -20.59
C ILE A 397 15.47 -7.83 -21.53
N SER A 398 15.40 -8.16 -22.81
CA SER A 398 16.18 -7.51 -23.85
C SER A 398 15.27 -6.78 -24.84
N ARG A 399 15.82 -5.76 -25.49
CA ARG A 399 15.17 -5.02 -26.57
C ARG A 399 16.08 -5.07 -27.80
N ASN A 400 15.59 -5.67 -28.88
CA ASN A 400 16.32 -5.84 -30.15
C ASN A 400 17.74 -6.40 -29.93
N GLY A 401 17.88 -7.42 -29.08
CA GLY A 401 19.17 -8.05 -28.76
C GLY A 401 20.00 -7.36 -27.69
N ASN A 402 19.61 -6.18 -27.22
CA ASN A 402 20.37 -5.41 -26.23
C ASN A 402 19.71 -5.49 -24.85
N LEU A 403 20.51 -5.80 -23.82
CA LEU A 403 20.07 -5.68 -22.44
C LEU A 403 19.99 -4.20 -22.02
N PRO A 404 19.08 -3.82 -21.10
CA PRO A 404 19.03 -2.49 -20.52
C PRO A 404 20.39 -2.07 -19.94
N LYS A 405 20.76 -0.81 -20.19
CA LYS A 405 21.96 -0.21 -19.64
C LYS A 405 21.80 0.01 -18.14
N ALA A 406 22.90 0.11 -17.40
CA ALA A 406 22.88 0.43 -15.97
C ALA A 406 22.08 1.72 -15.64
N THR A 407 22.10 2.72 -16.53
CA THR A 407 21.33 3.97 -16.40
C THR A 407 19.82 3.82 -16.60
N GLN A 408 19.36 2.64 -17.02
CA GLN A 408 17.95 2.30 -17.24
C GLN A 408 17.42 1.39 -16.13
N LEU A 409 18.26 1.00 -15.17
CA LEU A 409 17.86 0.29 -13.96
C LEU A 409 17.47 1.30 -12.89
N ALA A 410 16.54 0.92 -12.01
CA ALA A 410 16.29 1.70 -10.80
C ALA A 410 17.57 1.74 -9.95
N PRO A 411 17.86 2.85 -9.27
CA PRO A 411 18.97 2.90 -8.33
C PRO A 411 18.75 1.85 -7.22
N SER A 412 19.83 1.22 -6.77
CA SER A 412 19.81 0.22 -5.69
C SER A 412 19.26 0.75 -4.35
N HIS A 413 19.16 2.07 -4.22
CA HIS A 413 18.48 2.75 -3.12
C HIS A 413 17.38 3.66 -3.67
N LEU A 414 16.12 3.37 -3.32
CA LEU A 414 14.99 4.22 -3.64
C LEU A 414 15.14 5.59 -2.97
N LYS A 415 15.06 6.67 -3.77
CA LYS A 415 14.70 7.97 -3.24
C LYS A 415 13.19 7.94 -3.00
N ILE A 416 12.80 7.74 -1.74
CA ILE A 416 11.40 7.53 -1.29
C ILE A 416 10.50 8.78 -1.50
N SER A 417 11.00 9.87 -2.09
CA SER A 417 10.19 11.07 -2.40
C SER A 417 9.10 10.86 -3.48
N ALA A 418 8.78 9.61 -3.84
CA ALA A 418 7.87 9.25 -4.92
C ALA A 418 6.92 8.06 -4.57
N LEU A 419 6.76 7.71 -3.29
CA LEU A 419 5.71 6.79 -2.84
C LEU A 419 4.46 7.59 -2.44
#